data_AF-A0A1V8SCG0-F1
#
_entry.id   AF-A0A1V8SCG0-F1
#
_cell.length_a   1.000
_cell.length_b   1.000
_cell.length_c   1.000
_cell.angle_alpha   90.00
_cell.angle_beta   90.00
_cell.angle_gamma   90.00
#
_symmetry.space_group_name_H-M   'P 1'
#
loop_
_entity.id
_entity.type
_entity.pdbx_description
1 polymer ?
#
loop_
_entity_poly.entity_id
_entity_poly.type
_entity_poly.pdbx_seq_one_letter_code
_entity_poly.pdbx_strand_id
1 'polypeptide(L)'
;MVLARVASYLFPQADTVSPLSYTNNGSGVPMPDMRRKAEVLRADSDAPAITASIAVDDDEAYRPPYLHAMLAGGIGGTTGDMLMHSLDTVKTRQQGDPHLPPKYTSMGNTYWTIFRQEGVRKGLYGGVLPAFMGSFAGTTIFFGCYEYSKRYMVDRGVNPSLAYFTAGFFADLAASPVYVPTEVLKTRLQLQGRHNNPAFSSGYNYRGTLHALRTIYKTEGAAELFSGYKATIFRDLPFSAIQFAIYEQEQRLAKTWAGAGNDIGLPLEILTGA
;
A
#
# COMPACT_ATOMS: atom_id res chain seq x y z
N MET A 1 -5.18 -4.02 7.78
CA MET A 1 -5.48 -4.49 9.15
C MET A 1 -6.26 -3.46 9.95
N VAL A 2 -5.78 -2.22 10.08
CA VAL A 2 -6.47 -1.12 10.80
C VAL A 2 -7.94 -0.91 10.37
N LEU A 3 -8.22 -0.89 9.06
CA LEU A 3 -9.60 -0.65 8.57
C LEU A 3 -10.59 -1.79 8.89
N ALA A 4 -10.12 -3.04 9.03
CA ALA A 4 -10.99 -4.18 9.35
C ALA A 4 -11.40 -4.19 10.83
N ARG A 5 -10.48 -3.83 11.74
CA ARG A 5 -10.78 -3.68 13.18
C ARG A 5 -11.55 -2.39 13.50
N VAL A 6 -11.36 -1.32 12.74
CA VAL A 6 -12.19 -0.09 12.85
C VAL A 6 -13.65 -0.38 12.44
N ALA A 7 -13.86 -1.22 11.42
CA ALA A 7 -15.21 -1.62 11.00
C ALA A 7 -15.95 -2.47 12.04
N SER A 8 -15.27 -3.38 12.75
CA SER A 8 -15.87 -4.15 13.84
C SER A 8 -16.22 -3.30 15.07
N TYR A 9 -15.52 -2.18 15.30
CA TYR A 9 -15.84 -1.24 16.36
C TYR A 9 -17.01 -0.31 16.03
N LEU A 10 -17.19 0.05 14.75
CA LEU A 10 -18.28 0.93 14.31
C LEU A 10 -19.61 0.19 14.09
N PHE A 11 -19.57 -1.12 13.87
CA PHE A 11 -20.76 -1.97 13.70
C PHE A 11 -20.66 -3.22 14.58
N PRO A 12 -21.00 -3.13 15.88
CA PRO A 12 -21.07 -4.31 16.74
C PRO A 12 -22.16 -5.25 16.21
N GLN A 13 -21.79 -6.46 15.77
CA GLN A 13 -22.78 -7.51 15.50
C GLN A 13 -23.32 -8.03 16.83
N ALA A 14 -24.64 -7.94 17.02
CA ALA A 14 -25.32 -8.44 18.20
C ALA A 14 -25.25 -9.97 18.29
N ASP A 15 -25.00 -10.46 19.50
CA ASP A 15 -24.88 -11.87 19.89
C ASP A 15 -25.96 -12.78 19.28
N THR A 16 -25.56 -13.83 18.57
CA THR A 16 -26.43 -14.96 18.23
C THR A 16 -25.78 -16.29 18.63
N VAL A 17 -26.12 -16.69 19.86
CA VAL A 17 -26.24 -18.05 20.44
C VAL A 17 -25.66 -19.24 19.65
N SER A 18 -24.68 -19.91 20.26
CA SER A 18 -24.14 -21.22 19.86
C SER A 18 -25.20 -22.33 19.86
N PRO A 19 -25.19 -23.26 18.87
CA PRO A 19 -25.92 -24.51 19.01
C PRO A 19 -24.98 -25.73 19.02
N LEU A 20 -25.23 -26.59 20.02
CA LEU A 20 -25.16 -28.07 19.98
C LEU A 20 -24.07 -28.78 20.81
N SER A 21 -24.43 -29.01 22.06
CA SER A 21 -24.05 -30.17 22.88
C SER A 21 -24.98 -31.36 22.61
N TYR A 22 -24.45 -32.55 22.33
CA TYR A 22 -25.16 -33.83 22.50
C TYR A 22 -24.23 -34.99 22.89
N THR A 23 -24.37 -35.41 24.15
CA THR A 23 -24.53 -36.79 24.66
C THR A 23 -23.60 -37.93 24.21
N ASN A 24 -22.81 -38.36 25.20
CA ASN A 24 -22.17 -39.67 25.39
C ASN A 24 -23.20 -40.82 25.32
N ASN A 25 -22.97 -41.82 24.46
CA ASN A 25 -23.58 -43.14 24.55
C ASN A 25 -22.52 -44.20 24.23
N GLY A 26 -22.28 -45.10 25.18
CA GLY A 26 -21.20 -46.08 25.14
C GLY A 26 -21.44 -47.23 24.15
N SER A 27 -20.38 -47.59 23.42
CA SER A 27 -20.07 -48.97 23.03
C SER A 27 -18.57 -49.04 22.70
N GLY A 28 -17.87 -50.00 23.32
CA GLY A 28 -16.41 -50.03 23.39
C GLY A 28 -15.72 -50.61 22.16
N VAL A 29 -14.64 -49.94 21.75
CA VAL A 29 -13.50 -50.51 21.02
C VAL A 29 -12.24 -49.87 21.63
N PRO A 30 -11.23 -50.64 22.10
CA PRO A 30 -10.05 -50.06 22.73
C PRO A 30 -9.09 -49.51 21.67
N MET A 31 -8.85 -48.19 21.69
CA MET A 31 -7.84 -47.52 20.88
C MET A 31 -6.44 -47.68 21.53
N PRO A 32 -5.37 -47.91 20.74
CA PRO A 32 -4.03 -48.09 21.26
C PRO A 32 -3.47 -46.80 21.87
N ASP A 33 -2.76 -46.97 22.98
CA ASP A 33 -2.29 -45.93 23.90
C ASP A 33 -1.36 -44.89 23.23
N MET A 34 -1.95 -43.77 22.78
CA MET A 34 -1.24 -42.63 22.17
C MET A 34 -0.43 -41.80 23.18
N ARG A 35 -0.55 -42.05 24.50
CA ARG A 35 0.18 -41.27 25.50
C ARG A 35 1.68 -41.53 25.46
N ARG A 36 2.10 -42.76 25.11
CA ARG A 36 3.53 -43.10 25.07
C ARG A 36 4.27 -42.50 23.87
N LYS A 37 3.59 -42.31 22.72
CA LYS A 37 4.18 -41.61 21.56
C LYS A 37 4.27 -40.10 21.76
N ALA A 38 3.35 -39.52 22.53
CA ALA A 38 3.37 -38.09 22.85
C ALA A 38 4.41 -37.71 23.91
N GLU A 39 4.97 -38.68 24.62
CA GLU A 39 6.03 -38.47 25.62
C GLU A 39 7.43 -38.64 25.01
N VAL A 40 7.59 -39.58 24.06
CA VAL A 40 8.86 -39.77 23.33
C VAL A 40 9.12 -38.65 22.29
N LEU A 41 8.07 -38.04 21.73
CA LEU A 41 8.23 -36.87 20.83
C LEU A 41 8.45 -35.55 21.59
N ARG A 42 8.36 -35.55 22.93
CA ARG A 42 8.58 -34.37 23.78
C ARG A 42 9.99 -34.26 24.34
N ALA A 43 10.85 -35.25 24.08
CA ALA A 43 12.18 -35.32 24.70
C ALA A 43 13.35 -34.91 23.77
N ASP A 44 13.08 -34.46 22.54
CA ASP A 44 14.17 -34.13 21.59
C ASP A 44 13.79 -33.01 20.60
N SER A 45 13.62 -31.78 21.10
CA SER A 45 13.82 -30.55 20.30
C SER A 45 13.84 -29.32 21.22
N ASP A 46 14.89 -29.17 22.01
CA ASP A 46 15.26 -27.89 22.61
C ASP A 46 15.71 -26.92 21.52
N ALA A 47 14.77 -26.10 21.02
CA ALA A 47 15.04 -24.91 20.22
C ALA A 47 14.07 -23.81 20.66
N PRO A 48 14.55 -22.57 20.92
CA PRO A 48 13.79 -21.59 21.69
C PRO A 48 12.52 -21.17 20.95
N ALA A 49 11.40 -21.28 21.68
CA ALA A 49 10.02 -21.00 21.30
C ALA A 49 9.72 -19.51 20.98
N ILE A 50 10.55 -18.89 20.14
CA ILE A 50 10.51 -17.45 19.80
C ILE A 50 9.96 -17.23 18.37
N THR A 51 9.83 -18.29 17.57
CA THR A 51 9.22 -18.26 16.22
C THR A 51 7.70 -18.18 16.25
N ALA A 52 7.06 -18.45 17.39
CA ALA A 52 5.61 -18.52 17.51
C ALA A 52 4.90 -17.16 17.52
N SER A 53 5.61 -16.04 17.70
CA SER A 53 4.95 -14.74 17.79
C SER A 53 4.76 -14.05 16.45
N ILE A 54 5.28 -14.58 15.33
CA ILE A 54 4.69 -14.35 13.98
C ILE A 54 3.77 -15.52 13.61
N ALA A 55 3.08 -16.09 14.58
CA ALA A 55 1.65 -16.20 14.37
C ALA A 55 1.12 -14.76 14.46
N VAL A 56 0.80 -14.17 13.31
CA VAL A 56 -0.50 -13.46 13.30
C VAL A 56 -1.46 -14.49 13.88
N ASP A 57 -2.37 -14.11 14.78
CA ASP A 57 -3.53 -14.96 15.07
C ASP A 57 -4.24 -15.22 13.72
N ASP A 58 -3.75 -16.26 13.04
CA ASP A 58 -4.23 -16.88 11.81
C ASP A 58 -5.15 -18.04 12.21
N ASP A 59 -5.59 -18.07 13.47
CA ASP A 59 -6.90 -18.62 13.79
C ASP A 59 -7.95 -17.67 13.18
N GLU A 60 -8.19 -17.91 11.88
CA GLU A 60 -9.41 -17.52 11.18
C GLU A 60 -9.55 -16.04 10.78
N ALA A 61 -8.45 -15.38 10.38
CA ALA A 61 -8.55 -14.09 9.68
C ALA A 61 -9.34 -14.27 8.35
N TYR A 62 -10.58 -13.79 8.32
CA TYR A 62 -11.47 -13.80 7.16
C TYR A 62 -10.72 -13.39 5.88
N ARG A 63 -10.55 -14.33 4.92
CA ARG A 63 -9.93 -14.07 3.62
C ARG A 63 -10.94 -13.33 2.73
N PRO A 64 -10.87 -11.99 2.59
CA PRO A 64 -11.85 -11.29 1.77
C PRO A 64 -11.75 -11.79 0.31
N PRO A 65 -12.85 -11.83 -0.45
CA PRO A 65 -12.77 -12.14 -1.86
C PRO A 65 -11.82 -11.16 -2.57
N TYR A 66 -11.06 -11.62 -3.58
CA TYR A 66 -10.05 -10.80 -4.28
C TYR A 66 -10.61 -9.44 -4.71
N LEU A 67 -11.84 -9.43 -5.24
CA LEU A 67 -12.52 -8.21 -5.66
C LEU A 67 -12.72 -7.18 -4.54
N HIS A 68 -12.99 -7.63 -3.32
CA HIS A 68 -13.16 -6.71 -2.18
C HIS A 68 -11.84 -6.06 -1.81
N ALA A 69 -10.75 -6.85 -1.76
CA ALA A 69 -9.41 -6.33 -1.50
C ALA A 69 -8.95 -5.36 -2.60
N MET A 70 -9.20 -5.71 -3.87
CA MET A 70 -8.89 -4.88 -5.03
C MET A 70 -9.63 -3.54 -5.02
N LEU A 71 -10.95 -3.56 -4.78
CA LEU A 71 -11.76 -2.34 -4.80
C LEU A 71 -11.55 -1.48 -3.54
N ALA A 72 -11.43 -2.10 -2.36
CA ALA A 72 -11.12 -1.37 -1.13
C ALA A 72 -9.74 -0.72 -1.20
N GLY A 73 -8.74 -1.45 -1.70
CA GLY A 73 -7.41 -0.92 -1.97
C GLY A 73 -7.42 0.17 -3.03
N GLY A 74 -8.17 -0.03 -4.11
CA GLY A 74 -8.42 0.94 -5.17
C GLY A 74 -8.94 2.29 -4.66
N ILE A 75 -10.05 2.24 -3.91
CA ILE A 75 -10.70 3.42 -3.34
C ILE A 75 -9.82 4.07 -2.27
N GLY A 76 -9.21 3.26 -1.39
CA GLY A 76 -8.33 3.76 -0.32
C GLY A 76 -7.11 4.48 -0.88
N GLY A 77 -6.39 3.85 -1.81
CA GLY A 77 -5.23 4.43 -2.48
C GLY A 77 -5.58 5.70 -3.26
N THR A 78 -6.65 5.66 -4.03
CA THR A 78 -7.12 6.84 -4.78
C THR A 78 -7.50 7.98 -3.86
N THR A 79 -8.19 7.70 -2.75
CA THR A 79 -8.57 8.74 -1.78
C THR A 79 -7.34 9.39 -1.16
N GLY A 80 -6.34 8.59 -0.74
CA GLY A 80 -5.08 9.10 -0.22
C GLY A 80 -4.37 10.00 -1.22
N ASP A 81 -4.27 9.56 -2.47
CA ASP A 81 -3.61 10.33 -3.54
C ASP A 81 -4.35 11.64 -3.84
N MET A 82 -5.68 11.63 -3.84
CA MET A 82 -6.46 12.86 -4.09
C MET A 82 -6.33 13.88 -2.96
N LEU A 83 -6.21 13.41 -1.71
CA LEU A 83 -5.96 14.28 -0.56
C LEU A 83 -4.55 14.89 -0.62
N MET A 84 -3.56 14.10 -1.04
CA MET A 84 -2.16 14.55 -1.13
C MET A 84 -1.84 15.34 -2.41
N HIS A 85 -2.72 15.32 -3.42
CA HIS A 85 -2.44 15.88 -4.75
C HIS A 85 -2.00 17.34 -4.73
N SER A 86 -2.57 18.17 -3.86
CA SER A 86 -2.19 19.60 -3.75
C SER A 86 -0.76 19.78 -3.23
N LEU A 87 -0.34 18.96 -2.26
CA LEU A 87 1.01 18.96 -1.71
C LEU A 87 2.02 18.39 -2.71
N ASP A 88 1.63 17.33 -3.44
CA ASP A 88 2.44 16.79 -4.54
C ASP A 88 2.72 17.86 -5.59
N THR A 89 1.71 18.65 -5.96
CA THR A 89 1.91 19.74 -6.93
C THR A 89 2.93 20.76 -6.44
N VAL A 90 2.90 21.13 -5.15
CA VAL A 90 3.89 22.04 -4.56
C VAL A 90 5.29 21.43 -4.59
N LYS A 91 5.43 20.16 -4.18
CA LYS A 91 6.71 19.43 -4.21
C LYS A 91 7.28 19.37 -5.62
N THR A 92 6.46 18.93 -6.58
CA THR A 92 6.84 18.79 -7.98
C THR A 92 7.29 20.14 -8.57
N ARG A 93 6.59 21.24 -8.25
CA ARG A 93 6.96 22.60 -8.68
C ARG A 93 8.29 23.05 -8.12
N GLN A 94 8.53 22.78 -6.85
CA GLN A 94 9.76 23.18 -6.18
C GLN A 94 10.97 22.37 -6.70
N GLN A 95 10.78 21.08 -6.98
CA GLN A 95 11.82 20.21 -7.54
C GLN A 95 12.12 20.50 -9.02
N GLY A 96 11.11 20.95 -9.77
CA GLY A 96 11.24 21.27 -11.20
C GLY A 96 11.39 22.76 -11.51
N ASP A 97 11.73 23.60 -10.53
CA ASP A 97 11.96 25.03 -10.75
C ASP A 97 13.31 25.26 -11.46
N PRO A 98 13.33 25.78 -12.70
CA PRO A 98 14.58 26.00 -13.43
C PRO A 98 15.27 27.33 -13.05
N HIS A 99 14.66 28.17 -12.20
CA HIS A 99 15.18 29.51 -11.91
C HIS A 99 16.35 29.49 -10.91
N LEU A 100 17.34 30.35 -11.15
CA LEU A 100 18.43 30.68 -10.23
C LEU A 100 18.46 32.21 -10.07
N PRO A 101 18.08 32.77 -8.90
CA PRO A 101 17.64 32.09 -7.67
C PRO A 101 16.26 31.43 -7.79
N PRO A 102 15.97 30.38 -6.99
CA PRO A 102 14.71 29.64 -7.06
C PRO A 102 13.53 30.53 -6.70
N LYS A 103 12.48 30.49 -7.54
CA LYS A 103 11.21 31.18 -7.30
C LYS A 103 10.47 30.55 -6.12
N TYR A 104 10.61 29.24 -5.96
CA TYR A 104 9.95 28.44 -4.93
C TYR A 104 10.89 28.08 -3.79
N THR A 105 10.98 28.95 -2.77
CA THR A 105 11.96 28.83 -1.67
C THR A 105 11.46 28.01 -0.48
N SER A 106 10.15 28.02 -0.21
CA SER A 106 9.54 27.26 0.90
C SER A 106 8.19 26.68 0.50
N MET A 107 7.79 25.57 1.12
CA MET A 107 6.52 24.88 0.81
C MET A 107 5.31 25.82 0.98
N GLY A 108 5.26 26.58 2.08
CA GLY A 108 4.16 27.51 2.35
C GLY A 108 4.10 28.68 1.37
N ASN A 109 5.25 29.29 1.05
CA ASN A 109 5.32 30.37 0.06
C ASN A 109 4.95 29.86 -1.34
N THR A 110 5.43 28.67 -1.70
CA THR A 110 5.10 28.02 -2.98
C THR A 110 3.61 27.73 -3.10
N TYR A 111 3.02 27.16 -2.05
CA TYR A 111 1.58 26.90 -1.99
C TYR A 111 0.78 28.19 -2.18
N TRP A 112 1.11 29.24 -1.43
CA TRP A 112 0.45 30.54 -1.52
C TRP A 112 0.62 31.20 -2.90
N THR A 113 1.83 31.13 -3.46
CA THR A 113 2.17 31.68 -4.76
C THR A 113 1.37 31.01 -5.88
N ILE A 114 1.30 29.68 -5.89
CA ILE A 114 0.51 28.92 -6.87
C ILE A 114 -0.98 29.24 -6.72
N PHE A 115 -1.48 29.25 -5.48
CA PHE A 115 -2.87 29.59 -5.20
C PHE A 115 -3.25 30.96 -5.76
N ARG A 116 -2.41 31.99 -5.52
CA ARG A 116 -2.69 33.37 -5.95
C ARG A 116 -2.49 33.61 -7.45
N GLN A 117 -1.47 33.00 -8.06
CA GLN A 117 -1.13 33.24 -9.47
C GLN A 117 -1.95 32.38 -10.44
N GLU A 118 -2.30 31.16 -10.04
CA GLU A 118 -2.84 30.14 -10.96
C GLU A 118 -4.18 29.55 -10.51
N GLY A 119 -4.53 29.75 -9.24
CA GLY A 119 -5.77 29.27 -8.64
C GLY A 119 -5.78 27.77 -8.34
N VAL A 120 -6.87 27.32 -7.72
CA VAL A 120 -7.01 25.94 -7.22
C VAL A 120 -7.09 24.92 -8.36
N ARG A 121 -8.00 25.12 -9.32
CA ARG A 121 -8.34 24.10 -10.32
C ARG A 121 -7.19 23.80 -11.30
N LYS A 122 -6.52 24.84 -11.79
CA LYS A 122 -5.44 24.70 -12.78
C LYS A 122 -4.04 24.79 -12.19
N GLY A 123 -3.87 25.46 -11.05
CA GLY A 123 -2.62 25.51 -10.31
C GLY A 123 -2.42 24.25 -9.48
N LEU A 124 -3.15 24.13 -8.37
CA LEU A 124 -2.95 23.06 -7.36
C LEU A 124 -3.43 21.67 -7.82
N TYR A 125 -4.50 21.59 -8.61
CA TYR A 125 -5.09 20.33 -9.09
C TYR A 125 -4.79 20.04 -10.57
N GLY A 126 -3.74 20.66 -11.12
CA GLY A 126 -3.19 20.25 -12.42
C GLY A 126 -2.80 18.78 -12.39
N GLY A 127 -3.23 18.00 -13.39
CA GLY A 127 -2.92 16.57 -13.46
C GLY A 127 -3.75 15.66 -12.54
N VAL A 128 -4.85 16.15 -11.94
CA VAL A 128 -5.72 15.32 -11.08
C VAL A 128 -6.35 14.14 -11.84
N LEU A 129 -6.73 14.34 -13.11
CA LEU A 129 -7.35 13.28 -13.92
C LEU A 129 -6.41 12.09 -14.16
N PRO A 130 -5.17 12.27 -14.67
CA PRO A 130 -4.25 11.16 -14.78
C PRO A 130 -3.97 10.59 -13.39
N ALA A 131 -3.69 11.41 -12.37
CA ALA A 131 -3.45 10.91 -11.01
C ALA A 131 -4.56 9.96 -10.53
N PHE A 132 -5.82 10.32 -10.69
CA PHE A 132 -6.96 9.47 -10.34
C PHE A 132 -6.98 8.15 -11.13
N MET A 133 -6.86 8.23 -12.46
CA MET A 133 -6.92 7.03 -13.32
C MET A 133 -5.77 6.06 -13.02
N GLY A 134 -4.56 6.59 -12.86
CA GLY A 134 -3.35 5.81 -12.60
C GLY A 134 -3.36 5.20 -11.21
N SER A 135 -3.77 5.99 -10.21
CA SER A 135 -3.90 5.52 -8.84
C SER A 135 -4.93 4.41 -8.74
N PHE A 136 -6.15 4.63 -9.22
CA PHE A 136 -7.22 3.63 -9.12
C PHE A 136 -6.86 2.33 -9.85
N ALA A 137 -6.41 2.42 -11.11
CA ALA A 137 -6.08 1.23 -11.90
C ALA A 137 -4.83 0.53 -11.34
N GLY A 138 -3.79 1.29 -11.00
CA GLY A 138 -2.53 0.77 -10.45
C GLY A 138 -2.73 0.07 -9.12
N THR A 139 -3.43 0.70 -8.17
CA THR A 139 -3.71 0.11 -6.85
C THR A 139 -4.64 -1.09 -6.93
N THR A 140 -5.65 -1.07 -7.81
CA THR A 140 -6.52 -2.23 -8.06
C THR A 140 -5.72 -3.44 -8.56
N ILE A 141 -4.83 -3.23 -9.54
CA ILE A 141 -3.96 -4.28 -10.07
C ILE A 141 -2.99 -4.77 -9.00
N PHE A 142 -2.35 -3.84 -8.28
CA PHE A 142 -1.44 -4.15 -7.19
C PHE A 142 -2.12 -5.06 -6.16
N PHE A 143 -3.25 -4.67 -5.59
CA PHE A 143 -3.93 -5.47 -4.56
C PHE A 143 -4.44 -6.81 -5.10
N GLY A 144 -4.82 -6.89 -6.37
CA GLY A 144 -5.22 -8.14 -7.02
C GLY A 144 -4.04 -9.12 -7.14
N CYS A 145 -2.94 -8.66 -7.71
CA CYS A 145 -1.72 -9.46 -7.86
C CYS A 145 -1.09 -9.80 -6.52
N TYR A 146 -1.13 -8.88 -5.56
CA TYR A 146 -0.62 -9.07 -4.21
C TYR A 146 -1.38 -10.18 -3.48
N GLU A 147 -2.72 -10.09 -3.42
CA GLU A 147 -3.55 -11.10 -2.76
C GLU A 147 -3.43 -12.47 -3.43
N TYR A 148 -3.35 -12.51 -4.76
CA TYR A 148 -3.16 -13.76 -5.51
C TYR A 148 -1.82 -14.42 -5.18
N SER A 149 -0.72 -13.66 -5.33
CA SER A 149 0.63 -14.17 -5.13
C SER A 149 0.89 -14.55 -3.67
N LYS A 150 0.41 -13.72 -2.73
CA LYS A 150 0.48 -13.97 -1.29
C LYS A 150 -0.17 -15.31 -0.93
N ARG A 151 -1.45 -15.52 -1.31
CA ARG A 151 -2.18 -16.75 -1.00
C ARG A 151 -1.52 -17.96 -1.64
N TYR A 152 -1.11 -17.84 -2.90
CA TYR A 152 -0.41 -18.90 -3.61
C TYR A 152 0.88 -19.38 -2.91
N MET A 153 1.62 -18.47 -2.29
CA MET A 153 2.88 -18.78 -1.59
C MET A 153 2.64 -19.28 -0.16
N VAL A 154 1.72 -18.65 0.58
CA VAL A 154 1.35 -19.08 1.94
C VAL A 154 0.71 -20.47 1.93
N ASP A 155 -0.19 -20.76 0.99
CA ASP A 155 -0.82 -22.08 0.86
C ASP A 155 0.19 -23.19 0.50
N ARG A 156 1.41 -22.83 0.05
CA ARG A 156 2.53 -23.75 -0.21
C ARG A 156 3.53 -23.85 0.94
N GLY A 157 3.26 -23.22 2.07
CA GLY A 157 4.14 -23.26 3.25
C GLY A 157 5.40 -22.41 3.11
N VAL A 158 5.43 -21.43 2.19
CA VAL A 158 6.51 -20.44 2.16
C VAL A 158 6.42 -19.56 3.40
N ASN A 159 7.58 -19.18 3.96
CA ASN A 159 7.64 -18.27 5.10
C ASN A 159 6.80 -17.00 4.82
N PRO A 160 5.84 -16.62 5.71
CA PRO A 160 4.94 -15.49 5.50
C PRO A 160 5.66 -14.18 5.16
N SER A 161 6.79 -13.91 5.82
CA SER A 161 7.63 -12.73 5.56
C SER A 161 8.11 -12.67 4.12
N LEU A 162 8.64 -13.80 3.63
CA LEU A 162 9.14 -13.90 2.26
C LEU A 162 7.98 -13.87 1.25
N ALA A 163 6.85 -14.49 1.58
CA ALA A 163 5.65 -14.47 0.75
C ALA A 163 5.09 -13.05 0.59
N TYR A 164 5.03 -12.25 1.65
CA TYR A 164 4.57 -10.86 1.58
C TYR A 164 5.51 -9.97 0.77
N PHE A 165 6.81 -10.08 1.02
CA PHE A 165 7.81 -9.30 0.29
C PHE A 165 7.79 -9.60 -1.21
N THR A 166 7.85 -10.88 -1.59
CA THR A 166 7.87 -11.29 -2.99
C THR A 166 6.53 -11.06 -3.70
N ALA A 167 5.39 -11.26 -3.02
CA ALA A 167 4.08 -10.92 -3.54
C ALA A 167 3.94 -9.41 -3.81
N GLY A 168 4.45 -8.56 -2.91
CA GLY A 168 4.51 -7.12 -3.10
C GLY A 168 5.33 -6.74 -4.32
N PHE A 169 6.52 -7.32 -4.46
CA PHE A 169 7.37 -7.08 -5.63
C PHE A 169 6.72 -7.46 -6.96
N PHE A 170 6.10 -8.65 -7.05
CA PHE A 170 5.40 -9.05 -8.28
C PHE A 170 4.17 -8.20 -8.55
N ALA A 171 3.46 -7.76 -7.50
CA ALA A 171 2.33 -6.86 -7.62
C ALA A 171 2.75 -5.48 -8.15
N ASP A 172 3.86 -4.91 -7.65
CA ASP A 172 4.42 -3.65 -8.14
C ASP A 172 4.84 -3.76 -9.61
N LEU A 173 5.54 -4.84 -9.97
CA LEU A 173 5.91 -5.08 -11.36
C LEU A 173 4.68 -5.21 -12.27
N ALA A 174 3.61 -5.85 -11.82
CA ALA A 174 2.37 -5.99 -12.58
C ALA A 174 1.60 -4.66 -12.72
N ALA A 175 1.63 -3.80 -11.70
CA ALA A 175 0.96 -2.50 -11.71
C ALA A 175 1.75 -1.42 -12.48
N SER A 176 3.09 -1.52 -12.52
CA SER A 176 4.00 -0.52 -13.09
C SER A 176 3.73 -0.10 -14.53
N PRO A 177 3.32 -0.97 -15.47
CA PRO A 177 3.03 -0.53 -16.83
C PRO A 177 1.81 0.40 -16.91
N VAL A 178 0.94 0.40 -15.89
CA VAL A 178 -0.28 1.21 -15.85
C VAL A 178 -0.04 2.51 -15.10
N TYR A 179 0.60 2.47 -13.92
CA TYR A 179 0.80 3.68 -13.13
C TYR A 179 1.93 4.57 -13.68
N VAL A 180 3.02 4.02 -14.23
CA VAL A 180 4.18 4.80 -14.69
C VAL A 180 3.84 5.83 -15.80
N PRO A 181 3.16 5.46 -16.90
CA PRO A 181 2.70 6.45 -17.89
C PRO A 181 1.85 7.54 -17.28
N THR A 182 1.06 7.17 -16.29
CA THR A 182 0.15 8.07 -15.64
C THR A 182 0.85 9.05 -14.70
N GLU A 183 1.92 8.61 -14.03
CA GLU A 183 2.83 9.46 -13.26
C GLU A 183 3.55 10.47 -14.15
N VAL A 184 4.02 10.07 -15.34
CA VAL A 184 4.63 10.99 -16.30
C VAL A 184 3.65 12.08 -16.73
N LEU A 185 2.38 11.71 -17.00
CA LEU A 185 1.34 12.68 -17.32
C LEU A 185 1.01 13.60 -16.12
N LYS A 186 0.86 13.03 -14.92
CA LYS A 186 0.59 13.76 -13.68
C LYS A 186 1.67 14.81 -13.44
N THR A 187 2.93 14.39 -13.41
CA THR A 187 4.09 15.26 -13.09
C THR A 187 4.25 16.38 -14.10
N ARG A 188 4.13 16.13 -15.41
CA ARG A 188 4.21 17.17 -16.44
C ARG A 188 3.09 18.22 -16.32
N LEU A 189 1.86 17.79 -16.02
CA LEU A 189 0.74 18.71 -15.79
C LEU A 189 0.87 19.49 -14.46
N GLN A 190 1.43 18.86 -13.42
CA GLN A 190 1.72 19.53 -12.14
C GLN A 190 2.83 20.58 -12.29
N LEU A 191 3.90 20.27 -13.03
CA LEU A 191 4.98 21.20 -13.35
C LEU A 191 4.46 22.40 -14.15
N GLN A 192 3.66 22.15 -15.19
CA GLN A 192 3.09 23.23 -15.98
C GLN A 192 2.18 24.15 -15.17
N GLY A 193 1.24 23.57 -14.41
CA GLY A 193 0.14 24.32 -13.85
C GLY A 193 -0.83 24.85 -14.89
N ARG A 194 -1.09 26.16 -14.85
CA ARG A 194 -2.03 26.81 -15.76
C ARG A 194 -1.54 26.75 -17.22
N HIS A 195 -2.44 26.40 -18.15
CA HIS A 195 -2.16 26.51 -19.59
C HIS A 195 -1.83 27.96 -19.97
N ASN A 196 -0.73 28.14 -20.73
CA ASN A 196 -0.15 29.45 -21.05
C ASN A 196 0.08 30.32 -19.81
N ASN A 197 0.88 29.81 -18.86
CA ASN A 197 1.15 30.50 -17.61
C ASN A 197 2.13 31.67 -17.81
N PRO A 198 1.71 32.93 -17.60
CA PRO A 198 2.63 34.06 -17.71
C PRO A 198 3.61 34.15 -16.53
N ALA A 199 3.34 33.46 -15.43
CA ALA A 199 4.11 33.57 -14.20
C ALA A 199 5.17 32.46 -14.03
N PHE A 200 5.04 31.33 -14.73
CA PHE A 200 5.97 30.20 -14.63
C PHE A 200 6.11 29.47 -15.96
N SER A 201 7.30 29.51 -16.54
CA SER A 201 7.63 28.76 -17.75
C SER A 201 8.34 27.46 -17.37
N SER A 202 7.65 26.33 -17.52
CA SER A 202 8.18 24.99 -17.26
C SER A 202 8.72 24.29 -18.51
N GLY A 203 8.59 24.92 -19.69
CA GLY A 203 8.80 24.28 -20.99
C GLY A 203 7.63 23.42 -21.48
N TYR A 204 6.63 23.16 -20.63
CA TYR A 204 5.44 22.36 -20.98
C TYR A 204 4.20 23.23 -21.16
N ASN A 205 3.37 22.92 -22.17
CA ASN A 205 2.13 23.66 -22.39
C ASN A 205 1.01 22.82 -23.02
N TYR A 206 0.26 22.13 -22.16
CA TYR A 206 -0.84 21.25 -22.48
C TYR A 206 -2.19 21.89 -22.10
N ARG A 207 -3.21 21.65 -22.94
CA ARG A 207 -4.59 22.11 -22.66
C ARG A 207 -5.32 21.24 -21.62
N GLY A 208 -4.83 20.02 -21.42
CA GLY A 208 -5.38 19.01 -20.52
C GLY A 208 -4.72 17.65 -20.76
N THR A 209 -5.18 16.62 -20.04
CA THR A 209 -4.60 15.27 -20.03
C THR A 209 -4.54 14.61 -21.40
N LEU A 210 -5.64 14.63 -22.15
CA LEU A 210 -5.69 14.02 -23.48
C LEU A 210 -4.77 14.75 -24.48
N HIS A 211 -4.67 16.08 -24.35
CA HIS A 211 -3.74 16.85 -25.15
C HIS A 211 -2.30 16.53 -24.78
N ALA A 212 -1.98 16.40 -23.48
CA ALA A 212 -0.66 16.00 -23.02
C ALA A 212 -0.27 14.62 -23.57
N LEU A 213 -1.15 13.61 -23.41
CA LEU A 213 -0.92 12.27 -23.93
C LEU A 213 -0.63 12.27 -25.43
N ARG A 214 -1.48 12.96 -26.21
CA ARG A 214 -1.35 13.04 -27.67
C ARG A 214 -0.09 13.79 -28.10
N THR A 215 0.25 14.87 -27.41
CA THR A 215 1.47 15.64 -27.69
C THR A 215 2.69 14.78 -27.43
N ILE A 216 2.83 14.19 -26.23
CA ILE A 216 3.96 13.33 -25.86
C ILE A 216 4.13 12.20 -26.86
N TYR A 217 3.05 11.48 -27.18
CA TYR A 217 3.08 10.39 -28.14
C TYR A 217 3.57 10.81 -29.54
N LYS A 218 3.21 12.02 -29.98
CA LYS A 218 3.58 12.53 -31.32
C LYS A 218 4.97 13.16 -31.37
N THR A 219 5.39 13.86 -30.33
CA THR A 219 6.62 14.66 -30.34
C THR A 219 7.81 13.92 -29.76
N GLU A 220 7.60 13.11 -28.72
CA GLU A 220 8.64 12.44 -27.95
C GLU A 220 8.58 10.91 -28.12
N GLY A 221 7.41 10.39 -28.52
CA GLY A 221 7.18 8.98 -28.79
C GLY A 221 6.60 8.21 -27.61
N ALA A 222 6.19 6.97 -27.87
CA ALA A 222 5.55 6.12 -26.86
C ALA A 222 6.52 5.70 -25.73
N ALA A 223 7.82 5.58 -26.03
CA ALA A 223 8.83 5.19 -25.04
C ALA A 223 8.98 6.23 -23.91
N GLU A 224 8.70 7.50 -24.19
CA GLU A 224 8.80 8.58 -23.21
C GLU A 224 7.78 8.45 -22.08
N LEU A 225 6.63 7.82 -22.34
CA LEU A 225 5.66 7.50 -21.27
C LEU A 225 6.23 6.52 -20.24
N PHE A 226 7.31 5.81 -20.57
CA PHE A 226 8.00 4.86 -19.69
C PHE A 226 9.41 5.32 -19.31
N SER A 227 9.78 6.59 -19.55
CA SER A 227 11.13 7.09 -19.27
C SER A 227 11.51 6.98 -17.77
N GLY A 228 10.51 7.07 -16.88
CA GLY A 228 10.68 6.88 -15.43
C GLY A 228 10.77 5.43 -14.96
N TYR A 229 10.41 4.45 -15.79
CA TYR A 229 10.19 3.05 -15.35
C TYR A 229 11.40 2.42 -14.66
N LYS A 230 12.60 2.62 -15.20
CA LYS A 230 13.85 2.10 -14.60
C LYS A 230 14.15 2.76 -13.25
N ALA A 231 13.93 4.07 -13.16
CA ALA A 231 14.14 4.82 -11.94
C ALA A 231 13.14 4.40 -10.85
N THR A 232 11.88 4.17 -11.24
CA THR A 232 10.82 3.63 -10.37
C THR A 232 11.22 2.29 -9.79
N ILE A 233 11.60 1.30 -10.61
CA ILE A 233 12.04 -0.01 -10.12
C ILE A 233 13.25 0.11 -9.18
N PHE A 234 14.24 0.92 -9.56
CA PHE A 234 15.46 1.08 -8.75
C PHE A 234 15.19 1.80 -7.41
N ARG A 235 14.14 2.63 -7.34
CA ARG A 235 13.69 3.26 -6.10
C ARG A 235 12.87 2.29 -5.25
N ASP A 236 11.92 1.60 -5.87
CA ASP A 236 10.90 0.80 -5.18
C ASP A 236 11.50 -0.46 -4.57
N LEU A 237 12.45 -1.11 -5.25
CA LEU A 237 13.10 -2.33 -4.77
C LEU A 237 13.84 -2.14 -3.42
N PRO A 238 14.81 -1.20 -3.30
CA PRO A 238 15.49 -0.95 -2.03
C PRO A 238 14.54 -0.41 -0.97
N PHE A 239 13.60 0.46 -1.36
CA PHE A 239 12.61 1.02 -0.44
C PHE A 239 11.78 -0.09 0.22
N SER A 240 11.24 -1.03 -0.57
CA SER A 240 10.45 -2.17 -0.08
C SER A 240 11.28 -3.11 0.80
N ALA A 241 12.55 -3.34 0.47
CA ALA A 241 13.44 -4.17 1.30
C ALA A 241 13.73 -3.54 2.66
N ILE A 242 14.00 -2.23 2.69
CA ILE A 242 14.24 -1.48 3.92
C ILE A 242 12.96 -1.38 4.76
N GLN A 243 11.83 -1.05 4.13
CA GLN A 243 10.53 -0.99 4.81
C GLN A 243 10.20 -2.33 5.45
N PHE A 244 10.44 -3.43 4.74
CA PHE A 244 10.23 -4.78 5.27
C PHE A 244 11.12 -5.06 6.49
N ALA A 245 12.42 -4.75 6.41
CA ALA A 245 13.36 -4.97 7.50
C ALA A 245 13.00 -4.16 8.76
N ILE A 246 12.62 -2.88 8.58
CA ILE A 246 12.18 -2.01 9.68
C ILE A 246 10.88 -2.54 10.30
N TYR A 247 9.90 -2.90 9.47
CA TYR A 247 8.62 -3.43 9.96
C TYR A 247 8.81 -4.71 10.77
N GLU A 248 9.66 -5.64 10.33
CA GLU A 248 9.96 -6.86 11.08
C GLU A 248 10.62 -6.54 12.43
N GLN A 249 11.51 -5.55 12.46
CA GLN A 249 12.16 -5.10 13.70
C GLN A 249 11.17 -4.43 14.65
N GLU A 250 10.33 -3.53 14.15
CA GLU A 250 9.28 -2.86 14.93
C GLU A 250 8.28 -3.87 15.48
N GLN A 251 7.86 -4.85 14.68
CA GLN A 251 6.91 -5.88 15.11
C GLN A 251 7.53 -6.78 16.19
N ARG A 252 8.80 -7.15 16.07
CA ARG A 252 9.54 -7.89 17.11
C ARG A 252 9.61 -7.08 18.40
N LEU A 253 9.98 -5.80 18.31
CA LEU A 253 10.05 -4.90 19.46
C LEU A 253 8.68 -4.72 20.12
N ALA A 254 7.63 -4.48 19.34
CA ALA A 254 6.26 -4.35 19.84
C ALA A 254 5.79 -5.61 20.58
N LYS A 255 6.08 -6.81 20.06
CA LYS A 255 5.76 -8.08 20.73
C LYS A 255 6.53 -8.28 22.04
N THR A 256 7.79 -7.85 22.09
CA THR A 256 8.58 -7.89 23.34
C THR A 256 8.11 -6.86 24.37
N TRP A 257 7.62 -5.69 23.91
CA TRP A 257 7.12 -4.62 24.77
C TRP A 257 5.70 -4.86 25.30
N ALA A 258 4.81 -5.43 24.48
CA ALA A 258 3.41 -5.68 24.85
C ALA A 258 3.26 -6.79 25.91
N GLY A 259 4.25 -7.69 26.02
CA GLY A 259 4.13 -8.91 26.82
C GLY A 259 3.11 -9.87 26.21
N ALA A 260 3.35 -11.18 26.29
CA ALA A 260 2.44 -12.17 25.73
C ALA A 260 1.06 -12.09 26.43
N GLY A 261 0.08 -11.41 25.82
CA GLY A 261 -1.33 -11.45 26.22
C GLY A 261 -2.07 -10.13 26.46
N ASN A 262 -1.48 -8.94 26.26
CA ASN A 262 -2.21 -7.68 26.35
C ASN A 262 -2.42 -7.02 24.99
N ASP A 263 -3.68 -6.73 24.64
CA ASP A 263 -4.03 -5.93 23.47
C ASP A 263 -3.30 -4.59 23.52
N ILE A 264 -2.56 -4.30 22.45
CA ILE A 264 -1.92 -3.01 22.25
C ILE A 264 -3.09 -2.01 22.16
N GLY A 265 -3.23 -1.16 23.17
CA GLY A 265 -4.32 -0.19 23.17
C GLY A 265 -4.35 0.60 21.87
N LEU A 266 -5.55 0.83 21.34
CA LEU A 266 -5.84 1.56 20.10
C LEU A 266 -5.01 2.86 19.88
N PRO A 267 -4.67 3.65 20.93
CA PRO A 267 -3.78 4.79 20.77
C PRO A 267 -2.35 4.41 20.35
N LEU A 268 -1.82 3.32 20.88
CA LEU A 268 -0.48 2.81 20.52
C LEU A 268 -0.52 2.16 19.13
N GLU A 269 -1.56 1.41 18.77
CA GLU A 269 -1.69 0.85 17.41
C GLU A 269 -1.71 1.94 16.33
N ILE A 270 -2.42 3.05 16.57
CA ILE A 270 -2.42 4.20 15.65
C ILE A 270 -1.04 4.87 15.57
N LEU A 271 -0.32 4.93 16.69
CA LEU A 271 0.98 5.62 16.78
C LEU A 271 2.13 4.76 16.22
N THR A 272 2.04 3.44 16.34
CA THR A 272 3.05 2.47 15.87
C THR A 272 2.69 1.84 14.52
N GLY A 273 1.47 2.01 14.01
CA GLY A 273 1.02 1.45 12.74
C GLY A 273 0.85 -0.07 12.74
N ALA A 274 0.69 -0.68 13.91
CA ALA A 274 0.49 -2.13 14.10
C ALA A 274 -0.90 -2.61 13.64
#